data_AF-A0A2T5RGR7-F1
#
_entry.id   AF-A0A2T5RGR7-F1
#
_cell.length_a   1.000
_cell.length_b   1.000
_cell.length_c   1.000
_cell.angle_alpha   90.00
_cell.angle_beta   90.00
_cell.angle_gamma   90.00
#
_symmetry.space_group_name_H-M   'P 1'
#
loop_
_entity.id
_entity.type
_entity.pdbx_description
1 polymer ?
#
loop_
_entity_poly.entity_id
_entity_poly.type
_entity_poly.pdbx_seq_one_letter_code
_entity_poly.pdbx_strand_id
1 'polypeptide(L)'
;MIDVNGLKLFNDTFGHQKGDQLLIKTAEVLKKSTRASDLIARWAGDEFAILLPSTSKKDMEKIINRIQKNCEQTNKDQISISLALGAAIKNEVNEDLFEIFELADKRMYQQKMSQGKKAKRKLISNILLSLAEKSYEDNFHIQRLKEKAADFADYLKLKSSEKIKLIELAELHDIGKISISEKILNKKGKLNKKEWEKIKKHSEVGYKIAAASKEFASLAKLILHHHENWDGSGYPEGLKKEEIPYLARIISIVDAYDVMLNKNLYSKKMNKKEAIEELNRAAGSQFDPALTAEFINFIE
;
A
#
# COMPACT_ATOMS: atom_id res chain seq x y z
N MET A 1 11.89 18.11 -17.01
CA MET A 1 10.85 17.23 -17.57
C MET A 1 9.59 17.33 -16.74
N ILE A 2 8.46 17.43 -17.41
CA ILE A 2 7.15 17.65 -16.83
C ILE A 2 6.15 16.78 -17.57
N ASP A 3 5.29 16.07 -16.86
CA ASP A 3 4.22 15.24 -17.42
C ASP A 3 2.89 15.67 -16.82
N VAL A 4 1.89 15.84 -17.68
CA VAL A 4 0.50 16.15 -17.31
C VAL A 4 -0.20 14.86 -16.93
N ASN A 5 -0.39 14.64 -15.62
CA ASN A 5 -0.97 13.41 -15.12
C ASN A 5 -2.41 13.22 -15.63
N GLY A 6 -2.66 12.06 -16.25
CA GLY A 6 -4.01 11.62 -16.57
C GLY A 6 -4.66 12.27 -17.78
N LEU A 7 -3.90 12.92 -18.68
CA LEU A 7 -4.45 13.56 -19.88
C LEU A 7 -5.32 12.61 -20.71
N LYS A 8 -4.89 11.36 -20.91
CA LYS A 8 -5.68 10.35 -21.64
C LYS A 8 -7.05 10.10 -20.98
N LEU A 9 -7.07 9.84 -19.67
CA LEU A 9 -8.31 9.62 -18.93
C LEU A 9 -9.22 10.86 -18.99
N PHE A 10 -8.62 12.06 -18.92
CA PHE A 10 -9.34 13.32 -19.03
C PHE A 10 -9.98 13.49 -20.42
N ASN A 11 -9.26 13.15 -21.49
CA ASN A 11 -9.78 13.13 -22.86
C ASN A 11 -10.93 12.12 -23.02
N ASP A 12 -10.74 10.91 -22.51
CA ASP A 12 -11.75 9.85 -22.60
C ASP A 12 -13.04 10.22 -21.84
N THR A 13 -12.94 11.06 -20.81
CA THR A 13 -14.07 11.47 -19.95
C THR A 13 -14.75 12.76 -20.44
N PHE A 14 -13.98 13.77 -20.84
CA PHE A 14 -14.47 15.13 -21.11
C PHE A 14 -14.29 15.57 -22.58
N GLY A 15 -13.70 14.72 -23.41
CA GLY A 15 -13.41 14.99 -24.81
C GLY A 15 -12.10 15.76 -25.04
N HIS A 16 -11.54 15.60 -26.24
CA HIS A 16 -10.25 16.20 -26.61
C HIS A 16 -10.22 17.73 -26.50
N GLN A 17 -11.32 18.43 -26.80
CA GLN A 17 -11.39 19.90 -26.65
C GLN A 17 -11.11 20.35 -25.21
N LYS A 18 -11.60 19.60 -24.21
CA LYS A 18 -11.31 19.89 -22.80
C LYS A 18 -9.87 19.53 -22.45
N GLY A 19 -9.32 18.47 -23.03
CA GLY A 19 -7.90 18.15 -22.93
C GLY A 19 -6.98 19.25 -23.45
N ASP A 20 -7.33 19.86 -24.59
CA ASP A 20 -6.58 21.00 -25.13
C ASP A 20 -6.62 22.20 -24.18
N GLN A 21 -7.78 22.47 -23.56
CA GLN A 21 -7.89 23.50 -22.51
C GLN A 21 -6.99 23.19 -21.31
N LEU A 22 -6.90 21.92 -20.89
CA LEU A 22 -6.00 21.49 -19.81
C LEU A 22 -4.52 21.72 -20.18
N LEU A 23 -4.12 21.43 -21.41
CA LEU A 23 -2.76 21.65 -21.91
C LEU A 23 -2.42 23.14 -22.00
N ILE A 24 -3.35 23.97 -22.49
CA ILE A 24 -3.18 25.43 -22.57
C ILE A 24 -3.01 26.01 -21.15
N LYS A 25 -3.88 25.63 -20.21
CA LYS A 25 -3.76 26.06 -18.81
C LYS A 25 -2.46 25.59 -18.17
N THR A 26 -2.02 24.37 -18.46
CA THR A 26 -0.70 23.88 -18.03
C THR A 26 0.41 24.80 -18.53
N ALA A 27 0.41 25.12 -19.82
CA ALA A 27 1.41 26.03 -20.39
C ALA A 27 1.38 27.43 -19.76
N GLU A 28 0.19 27.97 -19.45
CA GLU A 28 0.05 29.24 -18.72
C GLU A 28 0.63 29.19 -17.31
N VAL A 29 0.38 28.10 -16.57
CA VAL A 29 0.96 27.88 -15.24
C VAL A 29 2.48 27.81 -15.32
N LEU A 30 3.03 27.10 -16.30
CA LEU A 30 4.47 27.01 -16.49
C LEU A 30 5.07 28.40 -16.81
N LYS A 31 4.46 29.16 -17.74
CA LYS A 31 4.88 30.54 -18.07
C LYS A 31 4.85 31.47 -16.87
N LYS A 32 3.81 31.41 -16.03
CA LYS A 32 3.71 32.20 -14.78
C LYS A 32 4.73 31.77 -13.73
N SER A 33 5.30 30.58 -13.87
CA SER A 33 6.22 29.98 -12.91
C SER A 33 7.69 30.07 -13.34
N THR A 34 8.02 30.62 -14.51
CA THR A 34 9.38 30.74 -15.04
C THR A 34 9.72 32.19 -15.40
N ARG A 35 11.00 32.45 -15.67
CA ARG A 35 11.51 33.75 -16.14
C ARG A 35 11.36 33.85 -17.67
N ALA A 36 11.45 35.06 -18.20
CA ALA A 36 11.45 35.30 -19.64
C ALA A 36 12.65 34.66 -20.37
N SER A 37 13.76 34.43 -19.66
CA SER A 37 14.97 33.77 -20.17
C SER A 37 14.87 32.23 -20.19
N ASP A 38 13.85 31.65 -19.57
CA ASP A 38 13.68 30.21 -19.48
C ASP A 38 12.91 29.72 -20.72
N LEU A 39 13.36 28.61 -21.31
CA LEU A 39 12.71 28.04 -22.50
C LEU A 39 11.71 26.96 -22.07
N ILE A 40 10.45 27.11 -22.46
CA ILE A 40 9.39 26.11 -22.24
C ILE A 40 9.00 25.53 -23.60
N ALA A 41 9.02 24.21 -23.73
CA ALA A 41 8.58 23.50 -24.90
C ALA A 41 7.61 22.38 -24.51
N ARG A 42 6.60 22.13 -25.36
CA ARG A 42 5.84 20.88 -25.30
C ARG A 42 6.67 19.82 -26.04
N TRP A 43 7.15 18.84 -25.30
CA TRP A 43 8.07 17.82 -25.79
C TRP A 43 7.33 16.68 -26.48
N ALA A 44 6.20 16.26 -25.90
CA ALA A 44 5.35 15.19 -26.42
C ALA A 44 3.86 15.46 -26.13
N GLY A 45 3.02 14.43 -26.26
CA GLY A 45 1.57 14.53 -26.09
C GLY A 45 1.17 15.16 -24.76
N ASP A 46 1.58 14.58 -23.64
CA ASP A 46 1.34 15.05 -22.28
C ASP A 46 2.58 15.63 -21.60
N GLU A 47 3.69 15.79 -22.32
CA GLU A 47 4.98 16.16 -21.74
C GLU A 47 5.43 17.58 -22.14
N PHE A 48 6.04 18.26 -21.18
CA PHE A 48 6.72 19.54 -21.33
C PHE A 48 8.18 19.45 -20.85
N ALA A 49 9.06 20.20 -21.51
CA ALA A 49 10.42 20.42 -21.11
C ALA A 49 10.62 21.91 -20.77
N ILE A 50 11.41 22.17 -19.72
CA ILE A 50 11.85 23.53 -19.37
C ILE A 50 13.37 23.52 -19.28
N LEU A 51 14.03 24.37 -20.08
CA LEU A 51 15.44 24.67 -19.92
C LEU A 51 15.58 25.92 -19.07
N LEU A 52 16.44 25.85 -18.05
CA LEU A 52 16.67 26.90 -17.07
C LEU A 52 18.13 27.38 -17.14
N PRO A 53 18.51 28.24 -18.11
CA PRO A 53 19.89 28.72 -18.23
C PRO A 53 20.35 29.42 -16.95
N SER A 54 21.64 29.27 -16.62
CA SER A 54 22.29 29.95 -15.50
C SER A 54 21.51 29.84 -14.18
N THR A 55 21.05 28.62 -13.85
CA THR A 55 20.17 28.38 -12.70
C THR A 55 20.85 27.46 -11.69
N SER A 56 20.96 27.92 -10.45
CA SER A 56 21.48 27.12 -9.35
C SER A 56 20.49 26.02 -8.93
N LYS A 57 20.98 25.00 -8.22
CA LYS A 57 20.10 23.96 -7.64
C LYS A 57 19.01 24.53 -6.74
N LYS A 58 19.36 25.50 -5.90
CA LYS A 58 18.43 26.15 -4.99
C LYS A 58 17.34 26.91 -5.76
N ASP A 59 17.69 27.57 -6.86
CA ASP A 59 16.71 28.32 -7.65
C ASP A 59 15.84 27.40 -8.50
N MET A 60 16.40 26.31 -9.02
CA MET A 60 15.64 25.23 -9.67
C MET A 60 14.58 24.67 -8.70
N GLU A 61 14.95 24.36 -7.45
CA GLU A 61 14.01 23.87 -6.43
C GLU A 61 12.91 24.90 -6.12
N LYS A 62 13.23 26.20 -6.07
CA LYS A 62 12.21 27.26 -5.92
C LYS A 62 11.25 27.31 -7.10
N ILE A 63 11.75 27.15 -8.33
CA ILE A 63 10.92 27.13 -9.54
C ILE A 63 9.97 25.93 -9.51
N ILE A 64 10.47 24.74 -9.14
CA ILE A 64 9.64 23.53 -8.97
C ILE A 64 8.53 23.77 -7.95
N ASN A 65 8.88 24.30 -6.76
CA ASN A 65 7.90 24.58 -5.72
C ASN A 65 6.87 25.62 -6.16
N ARG A 66 7.29 26.63 -6.95
CA ARG A 66 6.38 27.63 -7.53
C ARG A 66 5.41 27.01 -8.53
N ILE A 67 5.88 26.12 -9.42
CA ILE A 67 5.03 25.38 -10.36
C ILE A 67 3.98 24.58 -9.57
N GLN A 68 4.40 23.83 -8.55
CA GLN A 68 3.49 23.03 -7.72
C GLN A 68 2.41 23.88 -7.05
N LYS A 69 2.81 24.99 -6.41
CA LYS A 69 1.87 25.93 -5.77
C LYS A 69 0.88 26.55 -6.76
N ASN A 70 1.34 26.91 -7.96
CA ASN A 70 0.45 27.46 -8.98
C ASN A 70 -0.51 26.41 -9.54
N CYS A 71 -0.10 25.12 -9.61
CA CYS A 71 -1.02 24.02 -9.92
C CYS A 71 -2.10 23.86 -8.84
N GLU A 72 -1.75 23.91 -7.55
CA GLU A 72 -2.72 23.81 -6.46
C GLU A 72 -3.78 24.92 -6.49
N GLN A 73 -3.40 26.13 -6.93
CA GLN A 73 -4.33 27.25 -7.08
C GLN A 73 -5.39 27.00 -8.17
N THR A 74 -5.10 26.14 -9.15
CA THR A 74 -6.08 25.74 -10.18
C THR A 74 -7.17 24.81 -9.65
N ASN A 75 -7.03 24.25 -8.44
CA ASN A 75 -8.06 23.38 -7.85
C ASN A 75 -9.40 24.09 -7.59
N LYS A 76 -9.44 25.43 -7.66
CA LYS A 76 -10.67 26.23 -7.57
C LYS A 76 -11.39 26.38 -8.92
N ASP A 77 -10.72 26.03 -10.01
CA ASP A 77 -11.30 26.04 -11.36
C ASP A 77 -12.00 24.68 -11.64
N GLN A 78 -12.85 24.65 -12.68
CA GLN A 78 -13.41 23.39 -13.20
C GLN A 78 -12.36 22.40 -13.73
N ILE A 79 -11.09 22.80 -13.86
CA ILE A 79 -10.00 21.96 -14.39
C ILE A 79 -8.83 22.04 -13.41
N SER A 80 -8.62 20.98 -12.63
CA SER A 80 -7.46 20.82 -11.74
C SER A 80 -6.26 20.30 -12.53
N ILE A 81 -5.10 20.96 -12.35
CA ILE A 81 -3.85 20.56 -12.99
C ILE A 81 -3.02 19.73 -12.01
N SER A 82 -2.62 18.54 -12.44
CA SER A 82 -1.69 17.67 -11.71
C SER A 82 -0.48 17.35 -12.58
N LEU A 83 0.72 17.66 -12.09
CA LEU A 83 1.97 17.47 -12.82
C LEU A 83 2.93 16.55 -12.08
N ALA A 84 3.62 15.68 -12.81
CA ALA A 84 4.87 15.09 -12.38
C ALA A 84 6.05 15.94 -12.91
N LEU A 85 7.04 16.20 -12.07
CA LEU A 85 8.16 17.09 -12.30
C LEU A 85 9.48 16.37 -12.00
N GLY A 86 10.38 16.33 -12.97
CA GLY A 86 11.74 15.84 -12.82
C GLY A 86 12.75 16.85 -13.32
N ALA A 87 13.79 17.08 -12.54
CA ALA A 87 14.82 18.06 -12.86
C ALA A 87 16.22 17.52 -12.58
N ALA A 88 17.16 17.96 -13.40
CA ALA A 88 18.59 17.68 -13.29
C ALA A 88 19.37 18.94 -13.65
N ILE A 89 20.63 18.99 -13.23
CA ILE A 89 21.49 20.17 -13.34
C ILE A 89 22.77 19.74 -14.01
N LYS A 90 23.18 20.53 -14.99
CA LYS A 90 24.49 20.49 -15.61
C LYS A 90 25.42 21.40 -14.80
N ASN A 91 26.38 20.82 -14.09
CA ASN A 91 27.34 21.53 -13.26
C ASN A 91 28.60 21.93 -14.04
N GLU A 92 29.00 21.13 -15.03
CA GLU A 92 30.22 21.34 -15.79
C GLU A 92 29.93 21.53 -17.27
N VAL A 93 30.81 22.25 -17.99
CA VAL A 93 30.63 22.53 -19.42
C VAL A 93 30.71 21.26 -20.28
N ASN A 94 31.44 20.24 -19.82
CA ASN A 94 31.71 19.03 -20.59
C ASN A 94 30.69 17.91 -20.41
N GLU A 95 29.75 18.03 -19.46
CA GLU A 95 28.66 17.04 -19.31
C GLU A 95 27.78 17.00 -20.56
N ASP A 96 27.31 15.81 -20.96
CA ASP A 96 26.38 15.68 -22.07
C ASP A 96 24.98 16.16 -21.65
N LEU A 97 24.41 17.08 -22.42
CA LEU A 97 23.06 17.59 -22.19
C LEU A 97 22.00 16.48 -22.29
N PHE A 98 22.20 15.47 -23.15
CA PHE A 98 21.27 14.36 -23.29
C PHE A 98 21.24 13.49 -22.03
N GLU A 99 22.37 13.21 -21.40
CA GLU A 99 22.43 12.47 -20.13
C GLU A 99 21.72 13.23 -19.00
N ILE A 100 21.91 14.55 -18.93
CA ILE A 100 21.20 15.40 -17.96
C ILE A 100 19.69 15.38 -18.22
N PHE A 101 19.28 15.37 -19.50
CA PHE A 101 17.88 15.27 -19.88
C PHE A 101 17.27 13.93 -19.47
N GLU A 102 17.94 12.81 -19.76
CA GLU A 102 17.51 11.47 -19.33
C GLU A 102 17.40 11.36 -17.81
N LEU A 103 18.32 11.97 -17.07
CA LEU A 103 18.25 12.01 -15.61
C LEU A 103 17.03 12.80 -15.10
N ALA A 104 16.71 13.92 -15.75
CA ALA A 104 15.52 14.71 -15.43
C ALA A 104 14.25 13.91 -15.72
N ASP A 105 14.21 13.20 -16.84
CA ASP A 105 13.10 12.33 -17.22
C ASP A 105 12.90 11.16 -16.24
N LYS A 106 13.99 10.44 -15.92
CA LYS A 106 13.97 9.37 -14.92
C LYS A 106 13.43 9.84 -13.57
N ARG A 107 13.82 11.04 -13.12
CA ARG A 107 13.32 11.64 -11.87
C ARG A 107 11.84 12.00 -11.94
N MET A 108 11.36 12.49 -13.09
CA MET A 108 9.94 12.77 -13.33
C MET A 108 9.12 11.48 -13.21
N TYR A 109 9.56 10.42 -13.88
CA TYR A 109 8.91 9.12 -13.83
C TYR A 109 8.88 8.54 -12.41
N GLN A 110 9.99 8.63 -11.67
CA GLN A 110 10.06 8.23 -10.26
C GLN A 110 9.05 9.01 -9.39
N GLN A 111 8.90 10.31 -9.62
CA GLN A 111 7.92 11.12 -8.90
C GLN A 111 6.48 10.72 -9.25
N LYS A 112 6.17 10.52 -10.55
CA LYS A 112 4.86 10.05 -11.04
C LYS A 112 4.46 8.74 -10.36
N MET A 113 5.39 7.80 -10.27
CA MET A 113 5.20 6.53 -9.57
C MET A 113 5.01 6.71 -8.05
N SER A 114 5.76 7.60 -7.41
CA SER A 114 5.65 7.89 -5.97
C SER A 114 4.31 8.56 -5.60
N GLN A 115 3.82 9.51 -6.41
CA GLN A 115 2.53 10.15 -6.19
C GLN A 115 1.36 9.15 -6.32
N GLY A 116 1.41 8.29 -7.35
CA GLY A 116 0.43 7.20 -7.50
C GLY A 116 0.42 6.23 -6.31
N LYS A 117 1.60 5.89 -5.77
CA LYS A 117 1.73 5.10 -4.53
C LYS A 117 1.13 5.81 -3.32
N LYS A 118 1.42 7.09 -3.11
CA LYS A 118 0.88 7.89 -1.99
C LYS A 118 -0.64 7.94 -1.98
N ALA A 119 -1.28 8.16 -3.14
CA ALA A 119 -2.73 8.18 -3.25
C ALA A 119 -3.35 6.82 -2.91
N LYS A 120 -2.76 5.72 -3.41
CA LYS A 120 -3.23 4.35 -3.09
C LYS A 120 -3.02 3.98 -1.63
N ARG A 121 -1.88 4.32 -1.03
CA ARG A 121 -1.65 4.18 0.41
C ARG A 121 -2.70 4.93 1.21
N LYS A 122 -3.01 6.17 0.86
CA LYS A 122 -4.05 6.96 1.53
C LYS A 122 -5.43 6.30 1.46
N LEU A 123 -5.80 5.73 0.31
CA LEU A 123 -7.05 4.99 0.19
C LEU A 123 -7.08 3.76 1.10
N ILE A 124 -5.99 2.99 1.15
CA ILE A 124 -5.88 1.84 2.07
C ILE A 124 -5.96 2.29 3.52
N SER A 125 -5.24 3.35 3.90
CA SER A 125 -5.32 3.91 5.25
C SER A 125 -6.74 4.32 5.62
N ASN A 126 -7.51 4.90 4.69
CA ASN A 126 -8.92 5.22 4.93
C ASN A 126 -9.79 3.97 5.14
N ILE A 127 -9.51 2.88 4.41
CA ILE A 127 -10.21 1.59 4.59
C ILE A 127 -9.88 1.03 5.99
N LEU A 128 -8.61 1.03 6.38
CA LEU A 128 -8.16 0.56 7.70
C LEU A 128 -8.79 1.38 8.84
N LEU A 129 -8.87 2.71 8.69
CA LEU A 129 -9.56 3.57 9.65
C LEU A 129 -11.06 3.23 9.76
N SER A 130 -11.75 3.08 8.62
CA SER A 130 -13.16 2.69 8.64
C SER A 130 -13.39 1.29 9.23
N LEU A 131 -12.45 0.37 9.03
CA LEU A 131 -12.48 -0.97 9.64
C LEU A 131 -12.34 -0.91 11.16
N ALA A 132 -11.41 -0.10 11.66
CA ALA A 132 -11.23 0.12 13.09
C ALA A 132 -12.49 0.73 13.74
N GLU A 133 -13.20 1.60 13.03
CA GLU A 133 -14.50 2.14 13.50
C GLU A 133 -15.63 1.10 13.50
N LYS A 134 -15.63 0.19 12.51
CA LYS A 134 -16.70 -0.80 12.31
C LYS A 134 -16.58 -2.04 13.19
N SER A 135 -15.36 -2.45 13.50
CA SER A 135 -15.09 -3.69 14.23
C SER A 135 -14.85 -3.42 15.71
N TYR A 136 -15.27 -4.35 16.56
CA TYR A 136 -14.90 -4.35 17.99
C TYR A 136 -13.43 -4.73 18.22
N GLU A 137 -12.62 -4.84 17.16
CA GLU A 137 -11.20 -5.12 17.33
C GLU A 137 -10.55 -3.99 18.12
N ASP A 138 -9.69 -4.36 19.05
CA ASP A 138 -8.93 -3.39 19.83
C ASP A 138 -8.12 -2.51 18.87
N ASN A 139 -8.20 -1.18 19.04
CA ASN A 139 -7.43 -0.21 18.25
C ASN A 139 -5.91 -0.50 18.26
N PHE A 140 -5.44 -1.29 19.22
CA PHE A 140 -4.05 -1.72 19.35
C PHE A 140 -3.72 -3.10 18.75
N HIS A 141 -4.70 -3.88 18.28
CA HIS A 141 -4.48 -5.22 17.71
C HIS A 141 -3.49 -5.20 16.54
N ILE A 142 -3.76 -4.37 15.53
CA ILE A 142 -2.89 -4.24 14.35
C ILE A 142 -1.47 -3.84 14.76
N GLN A 143 -1.34 -2.93 15.73
CA GLN A 143 -0.03 -2.47 16.18
C GLN A 143 0.75 -3.59 16.90
N ARG A 144 0.11 -4.32 17.82
CA ARG A 144 0.72 -5.47 18.50
C ARG A 144 1.11 -6.56 17.52
N LEU A 145 0.25 -6.83 16.53
CA LEU A 145 0.50 -7.84 15.50
C LEU A 145 1.73 -7.47 14.66
N LYS A 146 1.85 -6.20 14.25
CA LYS A 146 3.01 -5.70 13.50
C LYS A 146 4.30 -5.80 14.30
N GLU A 147 4.27 -5.41 15.58
CA GLU A 147 5.42 -5.52 16.48
C GLU A 147 5.84 -6.98 16.65
N LYS A 148 4.89 -7.87 16.99
CA LYS A 148 5.18 -9.29 17.21
C LYS A 148 5.68 -9.98 15.93
N ALA A 149 5.10 -9.64 14.78
CA ALA A 149 5.56 -10.12 13.49
C ALA A 149 6.98 -9.65 13.14
N ALA A 150 7.32 -8.39 13.47
CA ALA A 150 8.67 -7.87 13.27
C ALA A 150 9.70 -8.58 14.16
N ASP A 151 9.39 -8.75 15.44
CA ASP A 151 10.25 -9.45 16.40
C ASP A 151 10.49 -10.90 15.98
N PHE A 152 9.42 -11.61 15.59
CA PHE A 152 9.52 -13.01 15.18
C PHE A 152 10.25 -13.17 13.85
N ALA A 153 10.10 -12.22 12.92
CA ALA A 153 10.91 -12.20 11.69
C ALA A 153 12.40 -12.04 11.97
N ASP A 154 12.78 -11.23 12.98
CA ASP A 154 14.18 -11.09 13.40
C ASP A 154 14.70 -12.38 14.05
N TYR A 155 13.90 -13.01 14.90
CA TYR A 155 14.21 -14.31 15.50
C TYR A 155 14.49 -15.38 14.43
N LEU A 156 13.61 -15.47 13.42
CA LEU A 156 13.75 -16.37 12.27
C LEU A 156 14.85 -15.95 11.27
N LYS A 157 15.51 -14.80 11.49
CA LYS A 157 16.55 -14.23 10.61
C LYS A 157 16.07 -14.06 9.17
N LEU A 158 14.82 -13.63 8.97
CA LEU A 158 14.26 -13.37 7.66
C LEU A 158 15.02 -12.23 6.96
N LYS A 159 15.06 -12.27 5.62
CA LYS A 159 15.63 -11.15 4.85
C LYS A 159 14.81 -9.89 5.10
N SER A 160 15.43 -8.72 5.01
CA SER A 160 14.74 -7.43 5.23
C SER A 160 13.50 -7.27 4.35
N SER A 161 13.53 -7.79 3.12
CA SER A 161 12.39 -7.76 2.20
C SER A 161 11.22 -8.66 2.65
N GLU A 162 11.49 -9.79 3.30
CA GLU A 162 10.48 -10.69 3.84
C GLU A 162 9.91 -10.16 5.15
N LYS A 163 10.76 -9.60 6.02
CA LYS A 163 10.33 -8.89 7.23
C LYS A 163 9.37 -7.74 6.91
N ILE A 164 9.72 -6.89 5.95
CA ILE A 164 8.84 -5.79 5.51
C ILE A 164 7.51 -6.33 5.01
N LYS A 165 7.52 -7.38 4.17
CA LYS A 165 6.29 -8.01 3.68
C LYS A 165 5.44 -8.60 4.80
N LEU A 166 6.04 -9.21 5.82
CA LEU A 166 5.31 -9.78 6.94
C LEU A 166 4.65 -8.68 7.79
N ILE A 167 5.34 -7.56 8.03
CA ILE A 167 4.76 -6.40 8.73
C ILE A 167 3.61 -5.79 7.92
N GLU A 168 3.77 -5.63 6.60
CA GLU A 168 2.68 -5.14 5.74
C GLU A 168 1.52 -6.14 5.67
N LEU A 169 1.80 -7.44 5.71
CA LEU A 169 0.77 -8.48 5.80
C LEU A 169 0.00 -8.40 7.13
N ALA A 170 0.69 -8.22 8.25
CA ALA A 170 0.04 -8.02 9.55
C ALA A 170 -0.92 -6.82 9.53
N GLU A 171 -0.56 -5.74 8.83
CA GLU A 171 -1.43 -4.56 8.69
C GLU A 171 -2.65 -4.79 7.79
N LEU A 172 -2.53 -5.64 6.78
CA LEU A 172 -3.50 -5.73 5.68
C LEU A 172 -4.27 -7.06 5.59
N HIS A 173 -3.90 -8.09 6.36
CA HIS A 173 -4.50 -9.43 6.25
C HIS A 173 -6.03 -9.40 6.33
N ASP A 174 -6.57 -8.52 7.18
CA ASP A 174 -8.00 -8.38 7.42
C ASP A 174 -8.69 -7.23 6.66
N ILE A 175 -8.01 -6.59 5.69
CA ILE A 175 -8.56 -5.44 4.95
C ILE A 175 -9.89 -5.76 4.24
N GLY A 176 -10.13 -7.03 3.90
CA GLY A 176 -11.37 -7.47 3.27
C GLY A 176 -12.60 -7.46 4.19
N LYS A 177 -12.42 -7.36 5.53
CA LYS A 177 -13.53 -7.26 6.49
C LYS A 177 -14.42 -6.05 6.24
N ILE A 178 -13.97 -5.08 5.43
CA ILE A 178 -14.74 -3.89 5.05
C ILE A 178 -16.03 -4.24 4.31
N SER A 179 -16.07 -5.41 3.67
CA SER A 179 -17.23 -5.95 2.98
C SER A 179 -18.26 -6.62 3.90
N ILE A 180 -17.90 -6.83 5.18
CA ILE A 180 -18.74 -7.51 6.17
C ILE A 180 -19.52 -6.44 6.95
N SER A 181 -20.82 -6.69 7.14
CA SER A 181 -21.67 -5.77 7.90
C SER A 181 -21.27 -5.73 9.38
N GLU A 182 -21.35 -4.56 10.00
CA GLU A 182 -21.12 -4.36 11.44
C GLU A 182 -21.95 -5.31 12.31
N LYS A 183 -23.20 -5.59 11.94
CA LYS A 183 -24.07 -6.54 12.65
C LYS A 183 -23.46 -7.95 12.77
N ILE A 184 -22.72 -8.38 11.76
CA ILE A 184 -22.03 -9.68 11.74
C ILE A 184 -20.72 -9.58 12.52
N LEU A 185 -19.91 -8.54 12.25
CA LEU A 185 -18.62 -8.35 12.93
C LEU A 185 -18.77 -8.24 14.45
N ASN A 186 -19.80 -7.51 14.91
CA ASN A 186 -20.02 -7.19 16.32
C ASN A 186 -21.02 -8.12 17.03
N LYS A 187 -21.31 -9.29 16.45
CA LYS A 187 -22.28 -10.23 17.02
C LYS A 187 -21.73 -10.88 18.29
N LYS A 188 -22.34 -10.63 19.45
CA LYS A 188 -21.94 -11.18 20.76
C LYS A 188 -22.19 -12.70 20.95
N GLY A 189 -22.72 -13.38 19.94
CA GLY A 189 -23.09 -14.79 20.02
C GLY A 189 -22.59 -15.56 18.80
N LYS A 190 -22.75 -16.88 18.82
CA LYS A 190 -22.29 -17.74 17.72
C LYS A 190 -22.88 -17.29 16.38
N LEU A 191 -22.00 -17.23 15.39
CA LEU A 191 -22.39 -17.02 14.00
C LEU A 191 -23.07 -18.28 13.47
N ASN A 192 -24.13 -18.11 12.71
CA ASN A 192 -24.73 -19.21 11.97
C ASN A 192 -23.89 -19.53 10.72
N LYS A 193 -24.15 -20.67 10.08
CA LYS A 193 -23.39 -21.11 8.89
C LYS A 193 -23.34 -20.03 7.79
N LYS A 194 -24.45 -19.34 7.50
CA LYS A 194 -24.50 -18.31 6.46
C LYS A 194 -23.69 -17.06 6.83
N GLU A 195 -23.67 -16.67 8.10
CA GLU A 195 -22.86 -15.56 8.58
C GLU A 195 -21.37 -15.92 8.55
N TRP A 196 -21.02 -17.15 8.91
CA TRP A 196 -19.64 -17.65 8.83
C TRP A 196 -19.11 -17.68 7.40
N GLU A 197 -19.91 -18.17 6.44
CA GLU A 197 -19.55 -18.14 5.01
C GLU A 197 -19.40 -16.71 4.47
N LYS A 198 -20.05 -15.71 5.08
CA LYS A 198 -19.79 -14.30 4.74
C LYS A 198 -18.44 -13.85 5.29
N ILE A 199 -18.12 -14.18 6.55
CA ILE A 199 -16.84 -13.81 7.15
C ILE A 199 -15.69 -14.39 6.33
N LYS A 200 -15.72 -15.67 5.94
CA LYS A 200 -14.63 -16.29 5.16
C LYS A 200 -14.26 -15.53 3.89
N LYS A 201 -15.22 -14.88 3.25
CA LYS A 201 -15.01 -14.10 2.01
C LYS A 201 -14.13 -12.86 2.19
N HIS A 202 -13.82 -12.44 3.42
CA HIS A 202 -12.91 -11.32 3.63
C HIS A 202 -11.52 -11.60 3.03
N SER A 203 -11.04 -12.83 3.08
CA SER A 203 -9.77 -13.23 2.45
C SER A 203 -9.76 -12.94 0.94
N GLU A 204 -10.81 -13.36 0.23
CA GLU A 204 -11.00 -13.10 -1.21
C GLU A 204 -11.16 -11.60 -1.54
N VAL A 205 -11.90 -10.86 -0.71
CA VAL A 205 -12.06 -9.41 -0.90
C VAL A 205 -10.74 -8.69 -0.65
N GLY A 206 -10.00 -9.08 0.39
CA GLY A 206 -8.68 -8.56 0.71
C GLY A 206 -7.68 -8.81 -0.42
N TYR A 207 -7.69 -10.02 -0.99
CA TYR A 207 -6.93 -10.34 -2.20
C TYR A 207 -7.24 -9.37 -3.35
N LYS A 208 -8.53 -9.13 -3.65
CA LYS A 208 -8.93 -8.23 -4.75
C LYS A 208 -8.46 -6.79 -4.51
N ILE A 209 -8.58 -6.29 -3.28
CA ILE A 209 -8.12 -4.95 -2.89
C ILE A 209 -6.60 -4.85 -3.09
N ALA A 210 -5.83 -5.80 -2.57
CA ALA A 210 -4.37 -5.80 -2.67
C ALA A 210 -3.88 -5.98 -4.12
N ALA A 211 -4.49 -6.89 -4.88
CA ALA A 211 -4.12 -7.18 -6.27
C ALA A 211 -4.36 -6.00 -7.23
N ALA A 212 -5.34 -5.14 -6.94
CA ALA A 212 -5.60 -3.91 -7.71
C ALA A 212 -4.48 -2.85 -7.56
N SER A 213 -3.59 -3.02 -6.58
CA SER A 213 -2.44 -2.14 -6.36
C SER A 213 -1.14 -2.84 -6.72
N LYS A 214 -0.38 -2.30 -7.69
CA LYS A 214 0.99 -2.76 -7.98
C LYS A 214 1.89 -2.78 -6.74
N GLU A 215 1.62 -1.92 -5.76
CA GLU A 215 2.38 -1.84 -4.51
C GLU A 215 2.10 -3.03 -3.57
N PHE A 216 0.85 -3.48 -3.50
CA PHE A 216 0.43 -4.55 -2.58
C PHE A 216 0.17 -5.88 -3.28
N ALA A 217 0.35 -5.95 -4.59
CA ALA A 217 0.12 -7.16 -5.39
C ALA A 217 0.95 -8.36 -4.89
N SER A 218 2.16 -8.13 -4.37
CA SER A 218 2.97 -9.19 -3.79
C SER A 218 2.43 -9.74 -2.46
N LEU A 219 1.53 -9.02 -1.79
CA LEU A 219 0.86 -9.45 -0.57
C LEU A 219 -0.48 -10.14 -0.85
N ALA A 220 -1.07 -9.94 -2.03
CA ALA A 220 -2.42 -10.41 -2.32
C ALA A 220 -2.61 -11.91 -2.04
N LYS A 221 -1.69 -12.77 -2.51
CA LYS A 221 -1.74 -14.21 -2.21
C LYS A 221 -1.59 -14.52 -0.72
N LEU A 222 -0.73 -13.78 -0.01
CA LEU A 222 -0.57 -13.95 1.43
C LEU A 222 -1.86 -13.61 2.19
N ILE A 223 -2.55 -12.54 1.77
CA ILE A 223 -3.85 -12.14 2.30
C ILE A 223 -4.93 -13.17 1.94
N LEU A 224 -4.88 -13.79 0.75
CA LEU A 224 -5.84 -14.83 0.39
C LEU A 224 -5.72 -16.06 1.31
N HIS A 225 -4.48 -16.44 1.65
CA HIS A 225 -4.19 -17.74 2.27
C HIS A 225 -3.87 -17.69 3.76
N HIS A 226 -4.03 -16.54 4.44
CA HIS A 226 -3.69 -16.42 5.87
C HIS A 226 -4.61 -17.23 6.82
N HIS A 227 -5.72 -17.76 6.30
CA HIS A 227 -6.62 -18.68 7.02
C HIS A 227 -6.60 -20.12 6.46
N GLU A 228 -5.60 -20.46 5.65
CA GLU A 228 -5.32 -21.86 5.33
C GLU A 228 -4.72 -22.56 6.55
N ASN A 229 -5.15 -23.79 6.78
CA ASN A 229 -4.66 -24.63 7.88
C ASN A 229 -3.66 -25.64 7.33
N TRP A 230 -2.63 -25.96 8.10
CA TRP A 230 -1.59 -26.91 7.71
C TRP A 230 -2.13 -28.26 7.17
N ASP A 231 -3.23 -28.77 7.72
CA ASP A 231 -3.91 -30.00 7.30
C ASP A 231 -4.86 -29.86 6.10
N GLY A 232 -5.09 -28.64 5.61
CA GLY A 232 -6.00 -28.29 4.51
C GLY A 232 -7.47 -28.18 4.89
N SER A 233 -7.79 -28.12 6.18
CA SER A 233 -9.15 -27.81 6.66
C SER A 233 -9.49 -26.32 6.62
N GLY A 234 -8.53 -25.48 6.23
CA GLY A 234 -8.66 -24.03 6.14
C GLY A 234 -9.42 -23.56 4.90
N TYR A 235 -9.31 -22.26 4.61
CA TYR A 235 -10.01 -21.62 3.49
C TYR A 235 -9.15 -20.48 2.93
N PRO A 236 -9.41 -20.02 1.69
CA PRO A 236 -10.50 -20.40 0.78
C PRO A 236 -10.23 -21.60 -0.15
N GLU A 237 -8.99 -22.01 -0.35
CA GLU A 237 -8.60 -23.02 -1.35
C GLU A 237 -8.29 -24.39 -0.73
N GLY A 238 -8.13 -24.48 0.59
CA GLY A 238 -7.85 -25.75 1.28
C GLY A 238 -6.43 -26.25 1.03
N LEU A 239 -5.47 -25.31 0.89
CA LEU A 239 -4.06 -25.60 0.67
C LEU A 239 -3.48 -26.39 1.85
N LYS A 240 -2.53 -27.29 1.57
CA LYS A 240 -1.92 -28.15 2.58
C LYS A 240 -0.44 -27.88 2.72
N LYS A 241 0.04 -27.92 3.96
CA LYS A 241 1.46 -27.90 4.30
C LYS A 241 2.22 -26.75 3.59
N GLU A 242 3.23 -27.07 2.81
CA GLU A 242 4.09 -26.11 2.12
C GLU A 242 3.45 -25.46 0.89
N GLU A 243 2.28 -25.91 0.44
CA GLU A 243 1.47 -25.18 -0.55
C GLU A 243 1.04 -23.82 -0.01
N ILE A 244 0.89 -23.71 1.31
CA ILE A 244 0.58 -22.46 2.00
C ILE A 244 1.83 -21.56 1.97
N PRO A 245 1.71 -20.31 1.46
CA PRO A 245 2.84 -19.39 1.44
C PRO A 245 3.49 -19.25 2.81
N TYR A 246 4.83 -19.26 2.84
CA TYR A 246 5.60 -19.26 4.09
C TYR A 246 5.21 -18.13 5.05
N LEU A 247 5.08 -16.90 4.55
CA LEU A 247 4.66 -15.76 5.38
C LEU A 247 3.19 -15.83 5.84
N ALA A 248 2.32 -16.54 5.10
CA ALA A 248 0.93 -16.77 5.51
C ALA A 248 0.86 -17.76 6.68
N ARG A 249 1.72 -18.80 6.67
CA ARG A 249 1.88 -19.72 7.81
C ARG A 249 2.36 -18.97 9.06
N ILE A 250 3.34 -18.09 8.91
CA ILE A 250 3.84 -17.27 10.03
C ILE A 250 2.73 -16.38 10.58
N ILE A 251 2.07 -15.56 9.75
CA ILE A 251 1.08 -14.61 10.27
C ILE A 251 -0.10 -15.31 10.95
N SER A 252 -0.49 -16.50 10.48
CA SER A 252 -1.57 -17.29 11.09
C SER A 252 -1.29 -17.64 12.56
N ILE A 253 -0.03 -17.92 12.91
CA ILE A 253 0.41 -18.23 14.28
C ILE A 253 0.41 -16.95 15.12
N VAL A 254 0.98 -15.87 14.58
CA VAL A 254 1.10 -14.58 15.27
C VAL A 254 -0.29 -14.00 15.56
N ASP A 255 -1.21 -14.06 14.59
CA ASP A 255 -2.59 -13.60 14.74
C ASP A 255 -3.36 -14.42 15.77
N ALA A 256 -3.30 -15.75 15.67
CA ALA A 256 -3.93 -16.63 16.63
C ALA A 256 -3.45 -16.37 18.06
N TYR A 257 -2.14 -16.15 18.25
CA TYR A 257 -1.56 -15.83 19.55
C TYR A 257 -2.05 -14.48 20.10
N ASP A 258 -2.11 -13.41 19.28
CA ASP A 258 -2.66 -12.12 19.74
C ASP A 258 -4.15 -12.26 20.12
N VAL A 259 -4.93 -13.01 19.34
CA VAL A 259 -6.35 -13.28 19.60
C VAL A 259 -6.55 -14.15 20.86
N MET A 260 -5.64 -15.07 21.18
CA MET A 260 -5.71 -15.86 22.42
C MET A 260 -5.45 -14.99 23.64
N LEU A 261 -4.42 -14.12 23.57
CA LEU A 261 -4.02 -13.27 24.69
C LEU A 261 -4.93 -12.05 24.90
N ASN A 262 -5.64 -11.60 23.87
CA ASN A 262 -6.49 -10.43 23.94
C ASN A 262 -7.96 -10.82 23.80
N LYS A 263 -8.83 -10.10 24.50
CA LYS A 263 -10.26 -10.45 24.53
C LYS A 263 -10.88 -10.20 23.14
N ASN A 264 -11.21 -11.25 22.41
CA ASN A 264 -12.04 -11.17 21.21
C ASN A 264 -13.52 -11.44 21.57
N LEU A 265 -14.47 -10.98 20.74
CA LEU A 265 -15.92 -11.16 20.94
C LEU A 265 -16.35 -12.63 21.05
N TYR A 266 -15.53 -13.56 20.54
CA TYR A 266 -15.86 -14.97 20.37
C TYR A 266 -15.11 -15.91 21.33
N SER A 267 -14.08 -15.45 22.05
CA SER A 267 -13.20 -16.28 22.88
C SER A 267 -12.95 -15.67 24.27
N LYS A 268 -12.65 -16.54 25.26
CA LYS A 268 -12.15 -16.09 26.57
C LYS A 268 -10.66 -15.79 26.45
N LYS A 269 -10.21 -14.74 27.16
CA LYS A 269 -8.79 -14.38 27.27
C LYS A 269 -8.02 -15.55 27.90
N MET A 270 -6.95 -15.97 27.24
CA MET A 270 -5.98 -16.95 27.74
C MET A 270 -4.78 -16.23 28.34
N ASN A 271 -4.11 -16.89 29.29
CA ASN A 271 -2.77 -16.50 29.71
C ASN A 271 -1.71 -17.09 28.77
N LYS A 272 -0.45 -16.63 28.91
CA LYS A 272 0.68 -17.07 28.06
C LYS A 272 0.84 -18.59 28.04
N LYS A 273 0.71 -19.26 29.19
CA LYS A 273 0.87 -20.71 29.30
C LYS A 273 -0.25 -21.45 28.57
N GLU A 274 -1.50 -21.02 28.75
CA GLU A 274 -2.66 -21.57 28.04
C GLU A 274 -2.54 -21.38 26.51
N ALA A 275 -2.05 -20.22 26.07
CA ALA A 275 -1.81 -19.96 24.65
C ALA A 275 -0.72 -20.88 24.07
N ILE A 276 0.37 -21.12 24.80
CA ILE A 276 1.43 -22.08 24.39
C ILE A 276 0.88 -23.51 24.31
N GLU A 277 0.07 -23.93 25.28
CA GLU A 277 -0.58 -25.25 25.26
C GLU A 277 -1.52 -25.41 24.05
N GLU A 278 -2.27 -24.36 23.72
CA GLU A 278 -3.16 -24.34 22.55
C GLU A 278 -2.39 -24.37 21.22
N LEU A 279 -1.31 -23.59 21.10
CA LEU A 279 -0.42 -23.62 19.94
C LEU A 279 0.18 -25.02 19.72
N ASN A 280 0.67 -25.66 20.79
CA ASN A 280 1.18 -27.04 20.73
C ASN A 280 0.10 -28.03 20.29
N ARG A 281 -1.12 -27.90 20.82
CA ARG A 281 -2.25 -28.77 20.46
C ARG A 281 -2.64 -28.63 18.98
N ALA A 282 -2.53 -27.42 18.44
CA ALA A 282 -2.91 -27.08 17.07
C ALA A 282 -1.77 -27.27 16.05
N ALA A 283 -0.53 -27.54 16.49
CA ALA A 283 0.60 -27.85 15.63
C ALA A 283 0.32 -29.10 14.77
N GLY A 284 0.61 -29.02 13.47
CA GLY A 284 0.36 -30.10 12.51
C GLY A 284 -1.10 -30.24 12.06
N SER A 285 -2.02 -29.45 12.60
CA SER A 285 -3.41 -29.33 12.10
C SER A 285 -3.67 -27.92 11.58
N GLN A 286 -3.86 -26.95 12.47
CA GLN A 286 -4.02 -25.55 12.09
C GLN A 286 -2.69 -24.93 11.67
N PHE A 287 -1.63 -25.15 12.46
CA PHE A 287 -0.36 -24.45 12.27
C PHE A 287 0.75 -25.37 11.76
N ASP A 288 1.69 -24.78 11.03
CA ASP A 288 2.94 -25.45 10.65
C ASP A 288 3.71 -25.86 11.92
N PRO A 289 3.96 -27.16 12.14
CA PRO A 289 4.53 -27.65 13.39
C PRO A 289 5.96 -27.14 13.63
N ALA A 290 6.75 -26.91 12.56
CA ALA A 290 8.11 -26.40 12.70
C ALA A 290 8.07 -24.91 13.10
N LEU A 291 7.25 -24.11 12.41
CA LEU A 291 7.10 -22.68 12.75
C LEU A 291 6.47 -22.47 14.13
N THR A 292 5.54 -23.33 14.55
CA THR A 292 4.96 -23.27 15.89
C THR A 292 6.01 -23.52 16.97
N ALA A 293 6.90 -24.50 16.78
CA ALA A 293 7.99 -24.76 17.72
C ALA A 293 8.94 -23.55 17.83
N GLU A 294 9.33 -22.97 16.70
CA GLU A 294 10.15 -21.74 16.67
C GLU A 294 9.43 -20.56 17.35
N PHE A 295 8.11 -20.42 17.13
CA PHE A 295 7.33 -19.35 17.77
C PHE A 295 7.24 -19.52 19.28
N ILE A 296 7.03 -20.74 19.77
CA ILE A 296 7.00 -21.05 21.21
C ILE A 296 8.36 -20.72 21.85
N ASN A 297 9.46 -21.19 21.25
CA ASN A 297 10.81 -20.87 21.72
C ASN A 297 11.10 -19.36 21.72
N PHE A 298 10.52 -18.62 20.78
CA PHE A 298 10.65 -17.17 20.70
C PHE A 298 9.88 -16.44 21.81
N ILE A 299 8.68 -16.93 22.17
CA ILE A 299 7.86 -16.26 23.18
C ILE A 299 8.19 -16.69 24.60
N GLU A 300 8.76 -17.88 24.84
CA GLU A 300 9.15 -18.38 26.17
C GLU A 300 10.13 -17.45 26.89
#